data_AF-A0A918KI05-F1
#
_entry.id   AF-A0A918KI05-F1
#
_cell.length_a   1.000
_cell.length_b   1.000
_cell.length_c   1.000
_cell.angle_alpha   90.00
_cell.angle_beta   90.00
_cell.angle_gamma   90.00
#
_symmetry.space_group_name_H-M   'P 1'
#
loop_
_entity.id
_entity.type
_entity.pdbx_description
1 polymer ?
#
loop_
_entity_poly.entity_id
_entity_poly.type
_entity_poly.pdbx_seq_one_letter_code
_entity_poly.pdbx_strand_id
1 'polypeptide(L)'
;MRDGRFTGVSCALLTAALALAVTGCQRTGPQDGRIDGGAAATRASGYGAVFLGADECSSFGRETFTEVPCDGERAAARVVARHGGGAADGPACPATTDFVLHIGEQRLAGGGRDRSGEDGGGGTIPQGYACMRRLQPPHPGDPGGGGGPRTIAGDCVRRTGAGEVRETACDGTGRERPDHKVVSAVGRRADCPPATTLYVRLGGAGPVGCARPV
;
A
#
# COMPACT_ATOMS: atom_id res chain seq x y z
N MET A 1 -1.66 -33.99 -52.09
CA MET A 1 -2.31 -34.90 -53.05
C MET A 1 -2.40 -36.27 -52.43
N ARG A 2 -3.59 -36.88 -52.54
CA ARG A 2 -3.93 -38.29 -52.29
C ARG A 2 -4.17 -38.72 -50.84
N ASP A 3 -5.43 -38.50 -50.48
CA ASP A 3 -6.39 -39.47 -49.94
C ASP A 3 -5.93 -40.92 -49.74
N GLY A 4 -6.39 -41.48 -48.62
CA GLY A 4 -6.54 -42.91 -48.40
C GLY A 4 -7.33 -43.16 -47.12
N ARG A 5 -8.67 -43.18 -47.24
CA ARG A 5 -9.60 -43.54 -46.16
C ARG A 5 -9.99 -45.03 -46.23
N PHE A 6 -10.40 -45.54 -45.06
CA PHE A 6 -11.24 -46.73 -44.79
C PHE A 6 -10.56 -48.10 -45.04
N THR A 7 -10.67 -49.13 -44.20
CA THR A 7 -11.81 -49.66 -43.42
C THR A 7 -11.17 -50.66 -42.43
N GLY A 8 -11.47 -50.69 -41.13
CA GLY A 8 -12.69 -51.28 -40.57
C GLY A 8 -12.32 -52.23 -39.41
N VAL A 9 -13.35 -52.77 -38.74
CA VAL A 9 -13.31 -53.87 -37.76
C VAL A 9 -12.88 -53.43 -36.35
N SER A 10 -13.62 -53.61 -35.25
CA SER A 10 -14.96 -54.12 -35.00
C SER A 10 -15.37 -53.71 -33.58
N CYS A 11 -16.68 -53.58 -33.35
CA CYS A 11 -17.30 -53.46 -32.04
C CYS A 11 -16.85 -54.56 -31.07
N ALA A 12 -16.42 -54.19 -29.87
CA ALA A 12 -16.61 -54.98 -28.66
C ALA A 12 -16.60 -54.04 -27.42
N LEU A 13 -17.80 -53.61 -27.06
CA LEU A 13 -18.32 -53.24 -25.73
C LEU A 13 -17.32 -53.39 -24.56
N LEU A 14 -16.74 -52.31 -24.03
CA LEU A 14 -17.25 -51.44 -22.94
C LEU A 14 -17.78 -52.18 -21.70
N THR A 15 -16.84 -52.50 -20.80
CA THR A 15 -16.98 -52.64 -19.33
C THR A 15 -15.59 -52.24 -18.76
N ALA A 16 -15.36 -51.59 -17.63
CA ALA A 16 -16.14 -51.30 -16.44
C ALA A 16 -15.50 -50.13 -15.64
N ALA A 17 -16.32 -49.53 -14.78
CA ALA A 17 -16.01 -49.03 -13.44
C ALA A 17 -15.14 -47.77 -13.25
N LEU A 18 -15.88 -46.67 -13.09
CA LEU A 18 -15.54 -45.51 -12.27
C LEU A 18 -15.71 -45.88 -10.77
N ALA A 19 -14.70 -45.62 -9.92
CA ALA A 19 -14.92 -45.33 -8.49
C ALA A 19 -13.69 -44.65 -7.86
N LEU A 20 -13.93 -43.46 -7.30
CA LEU A 20 -13.01 -42.67 -6.50
C LEU A 20 -12.77 -43.30 -5.12
N ALA A 21 -11.54 -43.17 -4.60
CA ALA A 21 -11.28 -42.90 -3.18
C ALA A 21 -9.82 -42.42 -2.99
N VAL A 22 -9.62 -41.13 -2.69
CA VAL A 22 -8.36 -40.61 -2.12
C VAL A 22 -8.65 -40.32 -0.66
N THR A 23 -8.03 -41.07 0.27
CA THR A 23 -7.96 -40.71 1.70
C THR A 23 -6.87 -41.52 2.42
N GLY A 24 -6.10 -40.84 3.27
CA GLY A 24 -5.16 -41.43 4.25
C GLY A 24 -3.85 -40.63 4.36
N CYS A 25 -3.80 -39.49 5.06
CA CYS A 25 -3.54 -39.28 6.50
C CYS A 25 -2.04 -39.21 6.93
N GLN A 26 -1.66 -37.97 7.30
CA GLN A 26 -0.85 -37.52 8.45
C GLN A 26 0.55 -38.14 8.72
N ARG A 27 1.59 -37.29 8.57
CA ARG A 27 2.89 -37.47 9.25
C ARG A 27 3.19 -36.24 10.11
N THR A 28 3.06 -36.40 11.42
CA THR A 28 3.69 -35.55 12.44
C THR A 28 5.12 -36.02 12.65
N GLY A 29 6.10 -35.13 12.48
CA GLY A 29 7.50 -35.35 12.82
C GLY A 29 8.08 -34.18 13.63
N PRO A 30 9.10 -34.40 14.48
CA PRO A 30 9.51 -33.47 15.54
C PRO A 30 10.41 -32.34 15.04
N GLN A 31 10.49 -31.30 15.88
CA GLN A 31 11.27 -30.06 15.74
C GLN A 31 12.77 -30.31 15.55
N ASP A 32 13.38 -29.59 14.61
CA ASP A 32 14.78 -29.16 14.72
C ASP A 32 14.92 -27.73 14.15
N GLY A 33 15.59 -26.89 14.92
CA GLY A 33 15.64 -25.45 14.73
C GLY A 33 16.45 -25.00 13.52
N ARG A 34 15.95 -23.97 12.86
CA ARG A 34 16.79 -22.99 12.15
C ARG A 34 16.14 -21.62 12.24
N ILE A 35 16.84 -20.71 12.92
CA ILE A 35 16.59 -19.28 12.90
C ILE A 35 17.00 -18.81 11.50
N ASP A 36 16.03 -18.64 10.62
CA ASP A 36 16.20 -17.85 9.40
C ASP A 36 15.38 -16.58 9.56
N GLY A 37 16.11 -15.45 9.62
CA GLY A 37 15.60 -14.09 9.62
C GLY A 37 14.96 -13.75 8.29
N GLY A 38 13.83 -14.38 8.00
CA GLY A 38 12.92 -13.97 6.95
C GLY A 38 12.33 -12.63 7.33
N ALA A 39 12.72 -11.58 6.60
CA ALA A 39 11.94 -10.36 6.51
C ALA A 39 10.46 -10.76 6.45
N ALA A 40 9.69 -10.28 7.43
CA ALA A 40 8.26 -10.46 7.43
C ALA A 40 7.76 -9.84 6.12
N ALA A 41 7.60 -10.67 5.09
CA ALA A 41 6.76 -10.38 3.96
C ALA A 41 5.42 -10.08 4.61
N THR A 42 5.10 -8.78 4.71
CA THR A 42 3.81 -8.30 5.15
C THR A 42 2.83 -9.03 4.25
N ARG A 43 2.22 -10.09 4.78
CA ARG A 43 1.20 -10.84 4.05
C ARG A 43 0.20 -9.76 3.65
N ALA A 44 0.04 -9.55 2.35
CA ALA A 44 -1.16 -8.90 1.84
C ALA A 44 -2.31 -9.83 2.27
N SER A 45 -2.79 -9.60 3.48
CA SER A 45 -3.88 -10.34 4.08
C SER A 45 -5.11 -9.92 3.32
N GLY A 46 -5.67 -10.82 2.53
CA GLY A 46 -6.99 -10.59 1.98
C GLY A 46 -7.93 -10.16 3.10
N TYR A 47 -8.56 -9.00 2.93
CA TYR A 47 -9.66 -8.47 3.74
C TYR A 47 -9.40 -8.62 5.24
N GLY A 48 -8.48 -7.81 5.77
CA GLY A 48 -8.28 -7.68 7.21
C GLY A 48 -9.56 -7.25 7.95
N ALA A 49 -9.51 -7.21 9.30
CA ALA A 49 -10.64 -6.77 10.13
C ALA A 49 -11.08 -5.31 9.84
N VAL A 50 -10.26 -4.54 9.11
CA VAL A 50 -10.53 -3.18 8.67
C VAL A 50 -10.22 -3.11 7.17
N PHE A 51 -11.21 -2.72 6.38
CA PHE A 51 -11.01 -2.43 4.96
C PHE A 51 -10.04 -1.24 4.78
N LEU A 52 -9.01 -1.42 3.94
CA LEU A 52 -7.97 -0.43 3.67
C LEU A 52 -7.30 0.08 4.96
N GLY A 53 -6.75 -0.87 5.72
CA GLY A 53 -5.81 -0.62 6.80
C GLY A 53 -4.54 0.09 6.34
N ALA A 54 -3.72 0.54 7.30
CA ALA A 54 -2.43 1.15 6.98
C ALA A 54 -1.56 0.18 6.16
N ASP A 55 -0.85 0.72 5.16
CA ASP A 55 -0.02 -0.01 4.20
C ASP A 55 -0.73 -0.94 3.21
N GLU A 56 -2.06 -1.08 3.29
CA GLU A 56 -2.84 -1.80 2.27
C GLU A 56 -2.99 -0.98 0.99
N CYS A 57 -3.20 -1.67 -0.13
CA CYS A 57 -3.31 -1.04 -1.44
C CYS A 57 -4.70 -1.17 -2.03
N SER A 58 -5.11 -0.13 -2.77
CA SER A 58 -6.36 -0.10 -3.50
C SER A 58 -6.13 -0.09 -5.00
N SER A 59 -7.10 -0.62 -5.75
CA SER A 59 -7.18 -0.46 -7.20
C SER A 59 -7.48 0.98 -7.61
N PHE A 60 -7.37 1.25 -8.92
CA PHE A 60 -7.88 2.49 -9.50
C PHE A 60 -9.42 2.54 -9.39
N GLY A 61 -9.94 3.69 -9.01
CA GLY A 61 -11.37 3.98 -8.98
C GLY A 61 -11.64 5.38 -8.45
N ARG A 62 -12.74 6.00 -8.88
CA ARG A 62 -13.22 7.29 -8.32
C ARG A 62 -14.39 7.09 -7.38
N GLU A 63 -15.11 5.98 -7.54
CA GLU A 63 -16.35 5.67 -6.83
C GLU A 63 -16.31 4.31 -6.13
N THR A 64 -15.58 3.34 -6.70
CA THR A 64 -15.36 2.01 -6.11
C THR A 64 -13.87 1.77 -5.93
N PHE A 65 -13.50 1.40 -4.71
CA PHE A 65 -12.11 1.06 -4.37
C PHE A 65 -12.12 -0.39 -3.90
N THR A 66 -11.23 -1.19 -4.48
CA THR A 66 -11.07 -2.59 -4.10
C THR A 66 -9.68 -2.76 -3.51
N GLU A 67 -9.59 -3.45 -2.38
CA GLU A 67 -8.32 -3.83 -1.81
C GLU A 67 -7.62 -4.84 -2.73
N VAL A 68 -6.36 -4.58 -3.05
CA VAL A 68 -5.54 -5.40 -3.95
C VAL A 68 -4.15 -5.60 -3.34
N PRO A 69 -3.46 -6.70 -3.67
CA PRO A 69 -2.06 -6.85 -3.31
C PRO A 69 -1.23 -5.67 -3.82
N CYS A 70 -0.37 -5.10 -2.97
CA CYS A 70 0.44 -3.93 -3.32
C CYS A 70 1.47 -4.19 -4.42
N ASP A 71 1.89 -5.44 -4.60
CA ASP A 71 2.78 -5.91 -5.66
C ASP A 71 2.03 -6.26 -6.97
N GLY A 72 0.70 -6.16 -6.97
CA GLY A 72 -0.11 -6.44 -8.14
C GLY A 72 -0.15 -5.27 -9.12
N GLU A 73 -0.25 -5.59 -10.41
CA GLU A 73 -0.37 -4.60 -11.50
C GLU A 73 -1.58 -3.66 -11.36
N ARG A 74 -2.57 -4.07 -10.57
CA ARG A 74 -3.78 -3.28 -10.29
C ARG A 74 -3.60 -2.29 -9.13
N ALA A 75 -2.51 -2.37 -8.37
CA ALA A 75 -2.24 -1.49 -7.24
C ALA A 75 -2.03 -0.06 -7.72
N ALA A 76 -2.94 0.84 -7.30
CA ALA A 76 -2.98 2.22 -7.75
C ALA A 76 -2.60 3.20 -6.65
N ALA A 77 -2.92 2.88 -5.41
CA ALA A 77 -2.61 3.69 -4.25
C ALA A 77 -2.40 2.81 -3.02
N ARG A 78 -1.59 3.29 -2.08
CA ARG A 78 -1.34 2.70 -0.76
C ARG A 78 -1.87 3.62 0.33
N VAL A 79 -2.45 3.04 1.38
CA VAL A 79 -2.89 3.77 2.57
C VAL A 79 -1.67 4.18 3.39
N VAL A 80 -1.45 5.49 3.58
CA VAL A 80 -0.37 6.00 4.45
C VAL A 80 -0.83 6.23 5.89
N ALA A 81 -2.14 6.38 6.11
CA ALA A 81 -2.75 6.46 7.44
C ALA A 81 -4.24 6.09 7.37
N ARG A 82 -4.75 5.41 8.41
CA ARG A 82 -6.16 5.04 8.57
C ARG A 82 -6.71 5.64 9.87
N HIS A 83 -7.83 6.35 9.77
CA HIS A 83 -8.47 7.00 10.91
C HIS A 83 -9.95 6.61 10.97
N GLY A 84 -10.46 6.32 12.16
CA GLY A 84 -11.90 6.09 12.38
C GLY A 84 -12.71 7.39 12.39
N GLY A 85 -14.02 7.30 12.17
CA GLY A 85 -14.92 8.45 12.21
C GLY A 85 -14.83 9.39 10.99
N GLY A 86 -15.48 10.55 11.07
CA GLY A 86 -15.48 11.53 9.99
C GLY A 86 -14.15 12.28 9.86
N ALA A 87 -13.73 12.58 8.62
CA ALA A 87 -12.48 13.33 8.39
C ALA A 87 -12.53 14.80 8.83
N ALA A 88 -13.73 15.36 9.04
CA ALA A 88 -13.90 16.75 9.49
C ALA A 88 -13.40 16.97 10.92
N ASP A 89 -13.57 15.97 11.79
CA ASP A 89 -13.24 16.04 13.21
C ASP A 89 -11.99 15.20 13.57
N GLY A 90 -11.39 14.55 12.58
CA GLY A 90 -10.26 13.64 12.76
C GLY A 90 -8.88 14.31 12.53
N PRO A 91 -7.78 13.61 12.86
CA PRO A 91 -6.42 14.07 12.55
C PRO A 91 -6.21 14.40 11.07
N ALA A 92 -5.45 15.45 10.78
CA ALA A 92 -5.08 15.78 9.41
C ALA A 92 -4.20 14.69 8.77
N CYS A 93 -4.45 14.40 7.49
CA CYS A 93 -3.62 13.47 6.74
C CYS A 93 -2.17 13.97 6.61
N PRO A 94 -1.18 13.05 6.56
CA PRO A 94 0.21 13.42 6.30
C PRO A 94 0.38 14.22 4.99
N ALA A 95 1.39 15.09 4.93
CA ALA A 95 1.65 15.92 3.73
C ALA A 95 1.96 15.11 2.45
N THR A 96 2.34 13.84 2.61
CA THR A 96 2.57 12.85 1.53
C THR A 96 1.28 12.25 0.97
N THR A 97 0.12 12.70 1.45
CA THR A 97 -1.19 12.22 1.00
C THR A 97 -1.58 12.90 -0.31
N ASP A 98 -2.00 12.08 -1.27
CA ASP A 98 -2.47 12.53 -2.58
C ASP A 98 -3.97 12.79 -2.59
N PHE A 99 -4.72 11.95 -1.89
CA PHE A 99 -6.16 12.09 -1.74
C PHE A 99 -6.67 11.41 -0.48
N VAL A 100 -7.83 11.83 0.01
CA VAL A 100 -8.51 11.21 1.14
C VAL A 100 -9.66 10.37 0.62
N LEU A 101 -9.70 9.10 1.03
CA LEU A 101 -10.82 8.21 0.76
C LEU A 101 -11.71 8.15 2.00
N HIS A 102 -12.99 8.50 1.86
CA HIS A 102 -13.98 8.32 2.91
C HIS A 102 -14.58 6.92 2.85
N ILE A 103 -14.56 6.22 3.98
CA ILE A 103 -15.05 4.85 4.13
C ILE A 103 -16.31 4.92 4.97
N GLY A 104 -17.47 4.68 4.34
CA GLY A 104 -18.74 4.57 5.05
C GLY A 104 -18.82 3.27 5.85
N GLU A 105 -19.72 3.23 6.83
CA GLU A 105 -20.07 1.97 7.49
C GLU A 105 -20.65 1.00 6.47
N GLN A 106 -20.06 -0.19 6.36
CA GLN A 106 -20.56 -1.25 5.48
C GLN A 106 -20.81 -2.52 6.29
N ARG A 107 -22.03 -3.04 6.19
CA ARG A 107 -22.36 -4.37 6.73
C ARG A 107 -21.85 -5.42 5.75
N LEU A 108 -20.93 -6.28 6.18
CA LEU A 108 -20.46 -7.38 5.35
C LEU A 108 -21.64 -8.32 5.06
N ALA A 109 -22.06 -8.39 3.80
CA ALA A 109 -23.07 -9.34 3.33
C ALA A 109 -22.44 -10.74 3.26
N GLY A 110 -22.20 -11.36 4.41
CA GLY A 110 -21.48 -12.64 4.45
C GLY A 110 -21.26 -13.24 5.82
N GLY A 111 -21.94 -12.77 6.88
CA GLY A 111 -22.04 -13.56 8.11
C GLY A 111 -22.65 -14.91 7.76
N GLY A 112 -21.81 -15.95 7.71
CA GLY A 112 -22.24 -17.30 7.37
C GLY A 112 -23.41 -17.70 8.25
N ARG A 113 -24.40 -18.36 7.65
CA ARG A 113 -25.38 -19.14 8.42
C ARG A 113 -24.63 -20.30 9.06
N ASP A 114 -23.90 -20.06 10.13
CA ASP A 114 -23.59 -21.14 11.04
C ASP A 114 -24.91 -21.56 11.68
N ARG A 115 -25.25 -22.83 11.51
CA ARG A 115 -26.47 -23.47 12.03
C ARG A 115 -26.37 -23.76 13.54
N SER A 116 -25.68 -22.90 14.27
CA SER A 116 -25.57 -22.91 15.72
C SER A 116 -26.08 -21.56 16.20
N GLY A 117 -27.19 -21.58 16.94
CA GLY A 117 -27.93 -20.39 17.39
C GLY A 117 -27.21 -19.59 18.48
N GLU A 118 -25.98 -19.18 18.22
CA GLU A 118 -25.30 -18.13 18.96
C GLU A 118 -24.95 -17.01 17.99
N ASP A 119 -25.35 -15.79 18.38
CA ASP A 119 -25.40 -14.58 17.58
C ASP A 119 -24.16 -14.39 16.71
N GLY A 120 -24.25 -14.82 15.44
CA GLY A 120 -23.26 -14.58 14.41
C GLY A 120 -23.21 -13.10 14.07
N GLY A 121 -22.47 -12.32 14.87
CA GLY A 121 -22.25 -10.90 14.70
C GLY A 121 -21.71 -10.62 13.31
N GLY A 122 -22.57 -10.15 12.41
CA GLY A 122 -22.18 -9.74 11.06
C GLY A 122 -21.06 -8.70 11.15
N GLY A 123 -19.89 -9.05 10.62
CA GLY A 123 -18.75 -8.14 10.62
C GLY A 123 -19.15 -6.80 9.98
N THR A 124 -18.91 -5.71 10.70
CA THR A 124 -19.23 -4.36 10.24
C THR A 124 -17.91 -3.66 9.99
N ILE A 125 -17.71 -3.11 8.79
CA ILE A 125 -16.54 -2.26 8.51
C ILE A 125 -16.80 -0.92 9.19
N PRO A 126 -15.98 -0.51 10.17
CA PRO A 126 -16.20 0.74 10.87
C PRO A 126 -15.93 1.93 9.94
N GLN A 127 -16.83 2.91 10.01
CA GLN A 127 -16.69 4.17 9.29
C GLN A 127 -15.34 4.84 9.56
N GLY A 128 -14.84 5.58 8.59
CA GLY A 128 -13.54 6.24 8.70
C GLY A 128 -13.09 6.96 7.44
N TYR A 129 -11.80 7.27 7.40
CA TYR A 129 -11.13 7.74 6.21
C TYR A 129 -9.69 7.22 6.14
N ALA A 130 -9.21 7.08 4.91
CA ALA A 130 -7.85 6.65 4.60
C ALA A 130 -7.13 7.77 3.83
N CYS A 131 -5.93 8.10 4.30
CA CYS A 131 -5.01 8.98 3.60
C CYS A 131 -4.27 8.14 2.56
N MET A 132 -4.48 8.42 1.27
CA MET A 132 -4.00 7.60 0.17
C MET A 132 -2.81 8.25 -0.53
N ARG A 133 -1.80 7.45 -0.91
CA ARG A 133 -0.70 7.84 -1.80
C ARG A 133 -0.71 6.99 -3.05
N ARG A 134 -0.74 7.62 -4.22
CA ARG A 134 -0.70 6.93 -5.51
C ARG A 134 0.64 6.20 -5.66
N LEU A 135 0.60 5.04 -6.29
CA LEU A 135 1.78 4.26 -6.68
C LEU A 135 2.22 4.59 -8.11
N GLN A 136 1.41 5.36 -8.85
CA GLN A 136 1.70 5.78 -10.22
C GLN A 136 1.67 7.31 -10.34
N PRO A 137 2.53 7.89 -11.20
CA PRO A 137 2.42 9.31 -11.59
C PRO A 137 1.04 9.67 -12.15
N PRO A 138 0.59 10.93 -12.02
CA PRO A 138 1.23 12.04 -11.32
C PRO A 138 0.95 12.00 -9.80
N HIS A 139 2.01 12.00 -8.99
CA HIS A 139 1.97 12.19 -7.54
C HIS A 139 3.15 13.09 -7.13
N PRO A 140 3.08 13.83 -6.01
CA PRO A 140 4.26 14.40 -5.36
C PRO A 140 5.31 13.30 -5.26
N GLY A 141 6.54 13.59 -5.68
CA GLY A 141 7.63 12.61 -5.62
C GLY A 141 7.75 12.01 -4.22
N ASP A 142 8.16 10.75 -4.14
CA ASP A 142 8.40 10.12 -2.84
C ASP A 142 9.50 10.90 -2.09
N PRO A 143 9.38 11.03 -0.75
CA PRO A 143 10.39 11.72 0.04
C PRO A 143 11.81 11.25 -0.26
N GLY A 144 12.63 12.16 -0.79
CA GLY A 144 14.03 11.89 -1.14
C GLY A 144 14.26 11.19 -2.48
N GLY A 145 13.21 10.92 -3.27
CA GLY A 145 13.31 10.41 -4.63
C GLY A 145 13.69 11.47 -5.66
N GLY A 146 13.44 12.75 -5.37
CA GLY A 146 13.67 13.84 -6.31
C GLY A 146 12.53 14.00 -7.32
N GLY A 147 12.38 15.22 -7.85
CA GLY A 147 11.53 15.49 -9.02
C GLY A 147 10.04 15.68 -8.73
N GLY A 148 9.64 15.74 -7.46
CA GLY A 148 8.30 16.12 -7.07
C GLY A 148 8.01 17.62 -7.31
N PRO A 149 6.75 18.00 -7.59
CA PRO A 149 6.34 19.41 -7.67
C PRO A 149 6.36 20.14 -6.33
N ARG A 150 6.54 19.43 -5.21
CA ARG A 150 6.50 19.98 -3.85
C ARG A 150 7.59 19.37 -3.01
N THR A 151 8.36 20.22 -2.33
CA THR A 151 9.28 19.80 -1.27
C THR A 151 8.51 19.49 0.01
N ILE A 152 8.86 18.39 0.66
CA ILE A 152 8.31 17.91 1.92
C ILE A 152 9.43 17.40 2.84
N ALA A 153 9.09 17.09 4.10
CA ALA A 153 10.04 16.45 5.00
C ALA A 153 10.46 15.06 4.48
N GLY A 154 11.76 14.79 4.52
CA GLY A 154 12.40 13.63 3.93
C GLY A 154 13.15 13.94 2.63
N ASP A 155 12.79 15.03 1.94
CA ASP A 155 13.43 15.42 0.69
C ASP A 155 14.85 15.95 0.87
N CYS A 156 15.67 15.67 -0.13
CA CYS A 156 16.95 16.31 -0.28
C CYS A 156 16.86 17.44 -1.30
N VAL A 157 17.53 18.53 -0.98
CA VAL A 157 17.47 19.76 -1.74
C VAL A 157 18.86 20.31 -1.98
N ARG A 158 19.00 21.01 -3.09
CA ARG A 158 20.17 21.81 -3.45
C ARG A 158 19.78 23.27 -3.54
N ARG A 159 20.66 24.16 -3.12
CA ARG A 159 20.48 25.61 -3.33
C ARG A 159 20.78 25.94 -4.79
N THR A 160 19.87 26.61 -5.47
CA THR A 160 20.04 26.99 -6.89
C THR A 160 20.44 28.45 -7.10
N GLY A 161 20.48 29.25 -6.02
CA GLY A 161 20.68 30.70 -6.06
C GLY A 161 19.37 31.45 -5.79
N ALA A 162 19.43 32.78 -5.62
CA ALA A 162 18.27 33.65 -5.35
C ALA A 162 17.41 33.29 -4.12
N GLY A 163 17.95 32.50 -3.18
CA GLY A 163 17.19 32.01 -2.02
C GLY A 163 16.24 30.86 -2.34
N GLU A 164 16.36 30.25 -3.52
CA GLU A 164 15.57 29.10 -3.94
C GLU A 164 16.30 27.78 -3.68
N VAL A 165 15.50 26.73 -3.57
CA VAL A 165 15.98 25.35 -3.48
C VAL A 165 15.29 24.50 -4.53
N ARG A 166 16.00 23.48 -5.01
CA ARG A 166 15.50 22.47 -5.94
C ARG A 166 15.62 21.10 -5.30
N GLU A 167 14.56 20.31 -5.37
CA GLU A 167 14.59 18.92 -4.93
C GLU A 167 15.55 18.10 -5.80
N THR A 168 16.24 17.15 -5.17
CA THR A 168 17.07 16.15 -5.84
C THR A 168 17.00 14.82 -5.08
N ALA A 169 17.40 13.74 -5.75
CA ALA A 169 17.47 12.42 -5.14
C ALA A 169 18.48 12.41 -3.98
N CYS A 170 18.06 11.91 -2.83
CA CYS A 170 18.88 11.86 -1.62
C CYS A 170 20.09 10.94 -1.74
N ASP A 171 20.02 9.91 -2.58
CA ASP A 171 21.11 8.98 -2.84
C ASP A 171 22.23 9.58 -3.71
N GLY A 172 22.03 10.81 -4.22
CA GLY A 172 22.99 11.51 -5.07
C GLY A 172 23.13 10.92 -6.48
N THR A 173 22.23 10.02 -6.89
CA THR A 173 22.23 9.43 -8.25
C THR A 173 21.64 10.37 -9.30
N GLY A 174 20.95 11.43 -8.87
CA GLY A 174 20.44 12.48 -9.73
C GLY A 174 21.55 13.29 -10.43
N ARG A 175 21.15 14.13 -11.39
CA ARG A 175 22.06 15.02 -12.14
C ARG A 175 22.84 15.98 -11.23
N GLU A 176 22.26 16.31 -10.09
CA GLU A 176 22.77 17.29 -9.14
C GLU A 176 22.77 16.65 -7.74
N ARG A 177 23.87 16.78 -7.02
CA ARG A 177 23.96 16.25 -5.65
C ARG A 177 23.17 17.12 -4.67
N PRO A 178 22.56 16.52 -3.64
CA PRO A 178 21.93 17.28 -2.57
C PRO A 178 22.95 18.02 -1.71
N ASP A 179 22.54 19.19 -1.22
CA ASP A 179 23.32 19.94 -0.21
C ASP A 179 22.72 19.72 1.18
N HIS A 180 21.41 19.55 1.28
CA HIS A 180 20.69 19.45 2.55
C HIS A 180 19.54 18.45 2.47
N LYS A 181 19.14 17.87 3.61
CA LYS A 181 17.92 17.10 3.78
C LYS A 181 16.95 17.86 4.68
N VAL A 182 15.70 18.01 4.25
CA VAL A 182 14.60 18.54 5.06
C VAL A 182 14.20 17.47 6.07
N VAL A 183 14.53 17.65 7.34
CA VAL A 183 14.31 16.61 8.37
C VAL A 183 12.97 16.73 9.10
N SER A 184 12.34 17.90 9.05
CA SER A 184 11.03 18.14 9.67
C SER A 184 10.33 19.34 9.05
N ALA A 185 9.00 19.39 9.20
CA ALA A 185 8.15 20.51 8.83
C ALA A 185 7.46 21.04 10.09
N VAL A 186 7.63 22.32 10.40
CA VAL A 186 7.14 22.95 11.63
C VAL A 186 6.38 24.23 11.33
N GLY A 187 5.63 24.73 12.34
CA GLY A 187 4.87 25.97 12.24
C GLY A 187 5.76 27.22 12.14
N ARG A 188 6.84 27.28 12.91
CA ARG A 188 7.73 28.45 12.98
C ARG A 188 9.18 28.04 13.02
N ARG A 189 10.07 28.91 12.54
CA ARG A 189 11.53 28.67 12.54
C ARG A 189 12.10 28.36 13.93
N ALA A 190 11.56 28.96 14.98
CA ALA A 190 12.00 28.72 16.36
C ALA A 190 11.72 27.29 16.85
N ASP A 191 10.78 26.59 16.21
CA ASP A 191 10.43 25.21 16.54
C ASP A 191 11.35 24.20 15.81
N CYS A 192 12.28 24.67 14.96
CA CYS A 192 13.23 23.81 14.27
C CYS A 192 14.31 23.26 15.22
N PRO A 193 14.78 22.03 14.99
CA PRO A 193 15.91 21.48 15.74
C PRO A 193 17.17 22.37 15.64
N PRO A 194 18.01 22.45 16.70
CA PRO A 194 19.17 23.35 16.71
C PRO A 194 20.18 23.17 15.57
N ALA A 195 20.36 21.94 15.06
CA ALA A 195 21.28 21.70 13.95
C ALA A 195 20.71 22.07 12.56
N THR A 196 19.61 22.84 12.52
CA THR A 196 19.04 23.36 11.27
C THR A 196 19.91 24.48 10.71
N THR A 197 20.41 24.31 9.49
CA THR A 197 21.27 25.29 8.80
C THR A 197 20.60 25.91 7.57
N LEU A 198 19.45 25.39 7.17
CA LEU A 198 18.64 25.87 6.05
C LEU A 198 17.15 25.82 6.42
N TYR A 199 16.43 26.91 6.16
CA TYR A 199 14.97 26.98 6.27
C TYR A 199 14.36 26.99 4.88
N VAL A 200 13.49 26.01 4.61
CA VAL A 200 12.79 25.87 3.32
C VAL A 200 11.33 26.27 3.51
N ARG A 201 10.75 26.99 2.55
CA ARG A 201 9.31 27.26 2.53
C ARG A 201 8.60 26.02 1.99
N LEU A 202 7.74 25.43 2.81
CA LEU A 202 6.93 24.27 2.45
C LEU A 202 5.45 24.69 2.31
N GLY A 203 4.63 23.81 1.72
CA GLY A 203 3.18 23.95 1.75
C GLY A 203 2.55 23.24 2.96
N GLY A 204 1.27 23.49 3.20
CA GLY A 204 0.49 22.81 4.25
C GLY A 204 0.64 23.41 5.66
N ALA A 205 0.28 22.63 6.68
CA ALA A 205 0.22 23.09 8.07
C ALA A 205 1.59 23.34 8.72
N GLY A 206 2.66 22.75 8.18
CA GLY A 206 4.04 22.98 8.58
C GLY A 206 4.81 23.78 7.52
N PRO A 207 4.61 25.10 7.41
CA PRO A 207 5.15 25.90 6.32
C PRO A 207 6.68 26.09 6.36
N VAL A 208 7.34 25.68 7.45
CA VAL A 208 8.80 25.80 7.63
C VAL A 208 9.46 24.43 7.62
N GLY A 209 10.23 24.16 6.58
CA GLY A 209 11.11 23.00 6.49
C GLY A 209 12.43 23.26 7.19
N CYS A 210 12.76 22.44 8.18
CA CYS A 210 14.03 22.48 8.89
C CYS A 210 15.01 21.54 8.18
N ALA A 211 16.04 22.09 7.53
CA ALA A 211 16.98 21.32 6.74
C ALA A 211 18.39 21.33 7.34
N ARG A 212 19.08 20.19 7.20
CA ARG A 212 20.45 19.94 7.68
C ARG A 212 21.33 19.52 6.51
N PRO A 213 22.65 19.73 6.55
CA PRO A 213 23.55 19.21 5.52
C PRO A 213 23.41 17.69 5.40
N VAL A 214 23.53 17.16 4.17
CA VAL A 214 23.61 15.71 3.90
C VAL A 214 25.02 15.17 4.08
#